data_AF-A0A9R1N9B7-F1
#
_entry.id   AF-A0A9R1N9B7-F1
#
_cell.length_a   1.000
_cell.length_b   1.000
_cell.length_c   1.000
_cell.angle_alpha   90.00
_cell.angle_beta   90.00
_cell.angle_gamma   90.00
#
_symmetry.space_group_name_H-M   'P 1'
#
loop_
_entity.id
_entity.type
_entity.pdbx_description
1 polymer ?
#
loop_
_entity_poly.entity_id
_entity_poly.type
_entity_poly.pdbx_seq_one_letter_code
_entity_poly.pdbx_strand_id
1 'polypeptide(L)'
;MVLQGMVEWEEWEWEEQVQAMPCLVELSLNNCKLTCVPPGLASNARALKKLVIDHVQNLSYLENFPFVVELRVHGIPDLERITNFPNMQKLTITKCQKLKVLECIPALVRLVLEDYAMEKLPEYMRYIKPMHLQLFCRPWLLASVAAGQSGLEWDKFRHVEHVKVYARARGRKWYVIYTSGDTGKFDSNISSSTVFEA
;
A
#
# COMPACT_ATOMS: atom_id res chain seq x y z
N MET A 1 -12.09 7.27 15.74
CA MET A 1 -11.15 7.80 16.74
C MET A 1 -9.90 8.27 16.03
N VAL A 2 -9.37 9.43 16.39
CA VAL A 2 -8.12 9.97 15.84
C VAL A 2 -7.17 10.25 17.00
N LEU A 3 -5.99 9.65 16.95
CA LEU A 3 -4.90 9.88 17.91
C LEU A 3 -3.78 10.59 17.13
N GLN A 4 -3.48 11.83 17.50
CA GLN A 4 -2.61 12.69 16.72
C GLN A 4 -1.59 13.42 17.59
N GLY A 5 -0.35 13.51 17.09
CA GLY A 5 0.70 14.34 17.70
C GLY A 5 1.23 13.77 19.02
N MET A 6 1.09 12.47 19.22
CA MET A 6 1.56 11.76 20.41
C MET A 6 3.02 11.37 20.21
N VAL A 7 3.88 12.39 20.09
CA VAL A 7 5.27 12.24 19.64
C VAL A 7 6.21 11.60 20.66
N GLU A 8 5.81 11.45 21.92
CA GLU A 8 6.57 10.71 22.94
C GLU A 8 5.88 9.38 23.30
N TRP A 9 4.86 8.98 22.54
CA TRP A 9 4.10 7.77 22.80
C TRP A 9 4.66 6.59 22.03
N GLU A 10 5.48 5.80 22.72
CA GLU A 10 6.22 4.65 22.15
C GLU A 10 5.53 3.30 22.41
N GLU A 11 4.80 3.22 23.52
CA GLU A 11 4.15 2.00 24.00
C GLU A 11 2.64 2.18 24.09
N TRP A 12 1.91 1.31 23.41
CA TRP A 12 0.46 1.18 23.58
C TRP A 12 0.15 -0.25 23.95
N GLU A 13 -0.11 -0.48 25.23
CA GLU A 13 -0.49 -1.78 25.76
C GLU A 13 -2.01 -1.90 25.81
N TRP A 14 -2.51 -3.03 25.31
CA TRP A 14 -3.89 -3.45 25.47
C TRP A 14 -3.94 -4.97 25.24
N GLU A 15 -4.23 -5.72 26.30
CA GLU A 15 -4.29 -7.18 26.28
C GLU A 15 -5.55 -7.68 25.57
N GLU A 16 -5.46 -8.87 24.97
CA GLU A 16 -6.55 -9.49 24.22
C GLU A 16 -7.78 -9.79 25.08
N GLN A 17 -7.60 -10.03 26.38
CA GLN A 17 -8.68 -10.40 27.30
C GLN A 17 -9.53 -9.20 27.74
N VAL A 18 -9.01 -7.98 27.55
CA VAL A 18 -9.69 -6.76 28.00
C VAL A 18 -10.61 -6.26 26.89
N GLN A 19 -11.92 -6.41 27.06
CA GLN A 19 -12.88 -5.90 26.09
C GLN A 19 -12.98 -4.38 26.19
N ALA A 20 -12.59 -3.70 25.12
CA ALA A 20 -12.75 -2.25 24.98
C ALA A 20 -13.05 -1.88 23.52
N MET A 21 -13.56 -0.66 23.32
CA MET A 21 -13.82 -0.09 22.00
C MET A 21 -14.66 -0.98 21.04
N PRO A 22 -15.76 -1.62 21.50
CA PRO A 22 -16.54 -2.56 20.67
C PRO A 22 -17.20 -1.89 19.45
N CYS A 23 -17.45 -0.58 19.52
CA CYS A 23 -18.09 0.21 18.47
C CYS A 23 -17.08 1.03 17.63
N LEU A 24 -15.78 0.84 17.81
CA LEU A 24 -14.77 1.58 17.06
C LEU A 24 -14.77 1.13 15.60
N VAL A 25 -15.26 1.97 14.69
CA VAL A 25 -15.34 1.66 13.24
C VAL A 25 -14.11 2.13 12.47
N GLU A 26 -13.56 3.28 12.85
CA GLU A 26 -12.38 3.86 12.21
C GLU A 26 -11.36 4.31 13.26
N LEU A 27 -10.09 3.99 13.02
CA LEU A 27 -8.96 4.46 13.80
C LEU A 27 -7.95 5.16 12.89
N SER A 28 -7.46 6.31 13.34
CA SER A 28 -6.34 7.01 12.71
C SER A 28 -5.26 7.30 13.74
N LEU A 29 -4.03 6.84 13.47
CA LEU A 29 -2.83 7.09 14.27
C LEU A 29 -1.92 8.01 13.46
N ASN A 30 -1.70 9.25 13.92
CA ASN A 30 -1.02 10.28 13.16
C ASN A 30 0.13 10.88 13.98
N ASN A 31 1.35 10.91 13.43
CA ASN A 31 2.52 11.49 14.09
C ASN A 31 2.76 10.91 15.50
N CYS A 32 2.91 9.59 15.60
CA CYS A 32 3.22 8.86 16.85
C CYS A 32 4.60 8.17 16.75
N LYS A 33 5.17 7.73 17.87
CA LYS A 33 6.42 6.92 17.92
C LYS A 33 6.19 5.45 18.29
N LEU A 34 4.95 4.98 18.13
CA LEU A 34 4.55 3.62 18.51
C LEU A 34 5.41 2.57 17.79
N THR A 35 5.99 1.68 18.58
CA THR A 35 6.78 0.56 18.07
C THR A 35 5.92 -0.60 17.60
N CYS A 36 4.74 -0.77 18.20
CA CYS A 36 3.74 -1.77 17.83
C CYS A 36 2.32 -1.23 18.08
N VAL A 37 1.34 -1.90 17.44
CA VAL A 37 -0.08 -1.69 17.73
C VAL A 37 -0.54 -2.85 18.62
N PRO A 38 -1.28 -2.62 19.70
CA PRO A 38 -1.57 -3.68 20.67
C PRO A 38 -2.46 -4.79 20.11
N PRO A 39 -2.25 -6.04 20.53
CA PRO A 39 -3.05 -7.18 20.09
C PRO A 39 -4.52 -7.07 20.55
N GLY A 40 -4.79 -6.39 21.66
CA GLY A 40 -6.15 -6.08 22.12
C GLY A 40 -6.98 -5.31 21.09
N LEU A 41 -6.36 -4.41 20.32
CA LEU A 41 -7.05 -3.67 19.26
C LEU A 41 -7.46 -4.60 18.12
N ALA A 42 -6.56 -5.49 17.73
CA ALA A 42 -6.80 -6.49 16.69
C ALA A 42 -7.93 -7.47 17.08
N SER A 43 -7.97 -7.91 18.34
CA SER A 43 -8.91 -8.93 18.83
C SER A 43 -10.27 -8.38 19.28
N ASN A 44 -10.32 -7.17 19.87
CA ASN A 44 -11.52 -6.64 20.52
C ASN A 44 -12.25 -5.54 19.73
N ALA A 45 -11.56 -4.77 18.88
CA ALA A 45 -12.22 -3.76 18.05
C ALA A 45 -12.92 -4.40 16.84
N ARG A 46 -13.92 -5.25 17.11
CA ARG A 46 -14.62 -6.09 16.10
C ARG A 46 -15.37 -5.27 15.05
N ALA A 47 -15.75 -4.03 15.38
CA ALA A 47 -16.37 -3.11 14.45
C ALA A 47 -15.35 -2.37 13.55
N LEU A 48 -14.04 -2.49 13.79
CA LEU A 48 -13.02 -1.71 13.11
C LEU A 48 -12.92 -2.12 11.64
N LYS A 49 -13.34 -1.23 10.74
CA LYS A 49 -13.32 -1.43 9.29
C LYS A 49 -12.20 -0.67 8.60
N LYS A 50 -11.73 0.41 9.20
CA LYS A 50 -10.73 1.28 8.58
C LYS A 50 -9.63 1.66 9.57
N LEU A 51 -8.40 1.39 9.16
CA LEU A 51 -7.19 1.75 9.90
C LEU A 51 -6.34 2.68 9.03
N VAL A 52 -5.99 3.83 9.59
CA VAL A 52 -5.10 4.81 8.96
C VAL A 52 -3.91 5.02 9.88
N ILE A 53 -2.71 4.87 9.36
CA ILE A 53 -1.46 5.07 10.10
C ILE A 53 -0.59 6.01 9.29
N ASP A 54 -0.32 7.18 9.84
CA ASP A 54 0.29 8.31 9.15
C ASP A 54 1.48 8.84 9.95
N HIS A 55 2.66 8.85 9.32
CA HIS A 55 3.92 9.34 9.90
C HIS A 55 4.22 8.75 11.30
N VAL A 56 4.02 7.44 11.47
CA VAL A 56 4.43 6.74 12.70
C VAL A 56 5.89 6.32 12.59
N GLN A 57 6.69 6.76 13.55
CA GLN A 57 8.11 6.44 13.66
C GLN A 57 8.26 5.11 14.44
N ASN A 58 9.22 4.26 14.05
CA ASN A 58 9.56 2.97 14.70
C ASN A 58 8.60 1.79 14.47
N LEU A 59 7.43 1.97 13.85
CA LEU A 59 6.53 0.86 13.54
C LEU A 59 7.10 -0.01 12.41
N SER A 60 7.51 -1.23 12.74
CA SER A 60 8.16 -2.15 11.79
C SER A 60 7.24 -3.19 11.19
N TYR A 61 6.10 -3.48 11.82
CA TYR A 61 5.13 -4.43 11.28
C TYR A 61 3.68 -4.08 11.66
N LEU A 62 2.74 -4.58 10.87
CA LEU A 62 1.32 -4.59 11.16
C LEU A 62 0.77 -5.99 10.91
N GLU A 63 0.10 -6.56 11.90
CA GLU A 63 -0.42 -7.91 11.79
C GLU A 63 -1.72 -8.15 12.56
N ASN A 64 -2.45 -9.18 12.13
CA ASN A 64 -3.58 -9.77 12.84
C ASN A 64 -4.82 -8.86 12.98
N PHE A 65 -5.19 -8.13 11.92
CA PHE A 65 -6.41 -7.31 11.92
C PHE A 65 -7.52 -7.95 11.08
N PRO A 66 -8.28 -8.92 11.63
CA PRO A 66 -9.26 -9.67 10.87
C PRO A 66 -10.48 -8.86 10.44
N PHE A 67 -10.78 -7.74 11.09
CA PHE A 67 -11.99 -6.97 10.80
C PHE A 67 -11.77 -5.80 9.84
N VAL A 68 -10.51 -5.40 9.62
CA VAL A 68 -10.14 -4.25 8.79
C VAL A 68 -10.36 -4.56 7.32
N VAL A 69 -11.10 -3.68 6.64
CA VAL A 69 -11.43 -3.74 5.22
C VAL A 69 -10.59 -2.75 4.41
N GLU A 70 -10.25 -1.61 4.99
CA GLU A 70 -9.39 -0.58 4.38
C GLU A 70 -8.22 -0.23 5.29
N LEU A 71 -7.00 -0.39 4.79
CA LEU A 71 -5.76 0.05 5.43
C LEU A 71 -5.10 1.15 4.60
N ARG A 72 -4.69 2.22 5.27
CA ARG A 72 -3.81 3.24 4.70
C ARG A 72 -2.58 3.39 5.58
N VAL A 73 -1.40 3.23 4.98
CA VAL A 73 -0.11 3.51 5.62
C VAL A 73 0.59 4.59 4.83
N HIS A 74 1.03 5.65 5.51
CA HIS A 74 1.69 6.79 4.88
C HIS A 74 2.91 7.21 5.71
N GLY A 75 4.06 7.27 5.05
CA GLY A 75 5.28 7.80 5.66
C GLY A 75 5.76 6.99 6.86
N ILE A 76 5.73 5.66 6.77
CA ILE A 76 6.23 4.75 7.82
C ILE A 76 7.55 4.15 7.32
N PRO A 77 8.70 4.78 7.59
CA PRO A 77 9.97 4.45 6.97
C PRO A 77 10.51 3.08 7.37
N ASP A 78 10.17 2.61 8.58
CA ASP A 78 10.65 1.34 9.13
C ASP A 78 9.67 0.18 8.93
N LEU A 79 8.53 0.40 8.28
CA LEU A 79 7.55 -0.65 8.04
C LEU A 79 8.11 -1.70 7.07
N GLU A 80 8.36 -2.90 7.57
CA GLU A 80 8.93 -4.02 6.81
C GLU A 80 7.88 -5.06 6.42
N ARG A 81 6.81 -5.20 7.20
CA ARG A 81 5.82 -6.28 7.06
C ARG A 81 4.39 -5.86 7.33
N ILE A 82 3.48 -6.27 6.45
CA ILE A 82 2.03 -6.25 6.67
C ILE A 82 1.52 -7.66 6.42
N THR A 83 0.89 -8.30 7.41
CA THR A 83 0.38 -9.67 7.25
C THR A 83 -0.90 -9.94 8.01
N ASN A 84 -1.63 -10.99 7.62
CA ASN A 84 -2.84 -11.47 8.28
C ASN A 84 -3.96 -10.40 8.37
N PHE A 85 -4.39 -9.96 7.19
CA PHE A 85 -5.54 -9.07 6.99
C PHE A 85 -6.59 -9.78 6.12
N PRO A 86 -7.27 -10.82 6.64
CA PRO A 86 -8.11 -11.72 5.86
C PRO A 86 -9.27 -11.04 5.12
N ASN A 87 -9.82 -9.94 5.67
CA ASN A 87 -10.95 -9.21 5.10
C ASN A 87 -10.56 -7.89 4.41
N MET A 88 -9.26 -7.59 4.30
CA MET A 88 -8.83 -6.32 3.70
C MET A 88 -9.03 -6.33 2.19
N GLN A 89 -9.86 -5.41 1.72
CA GLN A 89 -10.19 -5.24 0.31
C GLN A 89 -9.40 -4.11 -0.34
N LYS A 90 -8.97 -3.12 0.44
CA LYS A 90 -8.27 -1.95 -0.06
C LYS A 90 -7.03 -1.64 0.78
N LEU A 91 -5.89 -1.57 0.12
CA LEU A 91 -4.62 -1.18 0.71
C LEU A 91 -4.06 0.05 -0.02
N THR A 92 -3.69 1.08 0.73
CA THR A 92 -2.95 2.23 0.22
C THR A 92 -1.64 2.34 0.97
N ILE A 93 -0.52 2.27 0.25
CA ILE A 93 0.83 2.42 0.78
C ILE A 93 1.46 3.64 0.14
N THR A 94 1.87 4.60 0.96
CA THR A 94 2.52 5.83 0.50
C THR A 94 3.84 6.03 1.24
N LYS A 95 4.95 6.12 0.51
CA LYS A 95 6.30 6.39 1.08
C LYS A 95 6.72 5.43 2.21
N CYS A 96 6.55 4.11 2.02
CA CYS A 96 7.00 3.06 2.95
C CYS A 96 8.05 2.15 2.27
N GLN A 97 9.29 2.63 2.15
CA GLN A 97 10.32 2.05 1.27
C GLN A 97 10.86 0.69 1.75
N LYS A 98 10.82 0.43 3.06
CA LYS A 98 11.33 -0.83 3.63
C LYS A 98 10.33 -1.98 3.58
N LEU A 99 9.10 -1.76 3.13
CA LEU A 99 8.06 -2.80 3.09
C LEU A 99 8.45 -3.89 2.10
N LYS A 100 8.72 -5.08 2.61
CA LYS A 100 9.17 -6.24 1.84
C LYS A 100 8.16 -7.39 1.87
N VAL A 101 7.41 -7.50 2.95
CA VAL A 101 6.49 -8.62 3.18
C VAL A 101 5.05 -8.12 3.17
N LEU A 102 4.26 -8.68 2.25
CA LEU A 102 2.82 -8.44 2.14
C LEU A 102 2.11 -9.76 1.88
N GLU A 103 1.59 -10.39 2.93
CA GLU A 103 1.18 -11.80 2.91
C GLU A 103 -0.13 -12.03 3.70
N CYS A 104 -0.79 -13.17 3.45
CA CYS A 104 -2.03 -13.54 4.14
C CYS A 104 -3.15 -12.48 4.01
N ILE A 105 -3.37 -12.00 2.77
CA ILE A 105 -4.36 -10.97 2.42
C ILE A 105 -5.27 -11.45 1.26
N PRO A 106 -6.02 -12.54 1.45
CA PRO A 106 -6.76 -13.20 0.37
C PRO A 106 -7.86 -12.35 -0.27
N ALA A 107 -8.42 -11.37 0.45
CA ALA A 107 -9.53 -10.54 -0.01
C ALA A 107 -9.10 -9.25 -0.73
N LEU A 108 -7.80 -9.05 -0.99
CA LEU A 108 -7.29 -7.79 -1.54
C LEU A 108 -7.81 -7.56 -2.97
N VAL A 109 -8.67 -6.56 -3.14
CA VAL A 109 -9.23 -6.16 -4.44
C VAL A 109 -8.43 -5.03 -5.06
N ARG A 110 -8.05 -4.02 -4.27
CA ARG A 110 -7.41 -2.80 -4.74
C ARG A 110 -6.15 -2.47 -3.96
N LEU A 111 -5.05 -2.33 -4.69
CA LEU A 111 -3.79 -1.83 -4.19
C LEU A 111 -3.48 -0.45 -4.79
N VAL A 112 -3.13 0.50 -3.94
CA VAL A 112 -2.61 1.80 -4.33
C VAL A 112 -1.20 1.96 -3.76
N LEU A 113 -0.24 2.22 -4.63
CA LEU A 113 1.15 2.51 -4.29
C LEU A 113 1.51 3.93 -4.71
N GLU A 114 2.10 4.70 -3.81
CA GLU A 114 2.61 6.04 -4.11
C GLU A 114 3.99 6.24 -3.47
N ASP A 115 5.03 6.21 -4.28
CA ASP A 115 6.37 6.53 -3.82
C ASP A 115 7.24 7.00 -4.99
N TYR A 116 7.70 8.25 -4.92
CA TYR A 116 8.56 8.83 -5.94
C TYR A 116 10.03 8.45 -5.78
N ALA A 117 10.43 7.74 -4.72
CA ALA A 117 11.75 7.13 -4.60
C ALA A 117 11.76 5.66 -5.09
N MET A 118 10.60 5.09 -5.41
CA MET A 118 10.49 3.72 -5.90
C MET A 118 11.15 3.58 -7.28
N GLU A 119 12.22 2.78 -7.33
CA GLU A 119 12.96 2.51 -8.57
C GLU A 119 12.35 1.37 -9.39
N LYS A 120 11.82 0.35 -8.71
CA LYS A 120 11.18 -0.85 -9.27
C LYS A 120 9.91 -1.20 -8.49
N LEU A 121 8.97 -1.93 -9.09
CA LEU A 121 7.83 -2.44 -8.33
C LEU A 121 8.34 -3.39 -7.22
N PRO A 122 7.69 -3.40 -6.05
CA PRO A 122 8.09 -4.27 -4.94
C PRO A 122 7.96 -5.76 -5.26
N GLU A 123 8.82 -6.59 -4.69
CA GLU A 123 8.85 -8.04 -5.00
C GLU A 123 7.58 -8.78 -4.57
N TYR A 124 6.91 -8.33 -3.49
CA TYR A 124 5.65 -8.91 -3.04
C TYR A 124 4.55 -8.87 -4.12
N MET A 125 4.66 -7.96 -5.10
CA MET A 125 3.75 -7.85 -6.23
C MET A 125 3.67 -9.13 -7.05
N ARG A 126 4.71 -9.97 -7.06
CA ARG A 126 4.69 -11.26 -7.76
C ARG A 126 3.69 -12.26 -7.19
N TYR A 127 3.37 -12.15 -5.90
CA TYR A 127 2.64 -13.16 -5.15
C TYR A 127 1.22 -12.71 -4.77
N ILE A 128 1.03 -11.42 -4.50
CA ILE A 128 -0.30 -10.85 -4.32
C ILE A 128 -1.02 -10.79 -5.67
N LYS A 129 -2.35 -10.86 -5.67
CA LYS A 129 -3.14 -10.81 -6.91
C LYS A 129 -4.33 -9.85 -6.76
N PRO A 130 -4.08 -8.53 -6.59
CA PRO A 130 -5.17 -7.57 -6.58
C PRO A 130 -5.86 -7.53 -7.95
N MET A 131 -7.15 -7.26 -7.97
CA MET A 131 -7.88 -6.99 -9.21
C MET A 131 -7.46 -5.65 -9.82
N HIS A 132 -7.18 -4.67 -8.96
CA HIS A 132 -6.83 -3.30 -9.36
C HIS A 132 -5.52 -2.84 -8.72
N LEU A 133 -4.58 -2.39 -9.55
CA LEU A 133 -3.37 -1.70 -9.14
C LEU A 133 -3.40 -0.25 -9.61
N GLN A 134 -3.14 0.68 -8.70
CA GLN A 134 -2.88 2.06 -9.01
C GLN A 134 -1.51 2.48 -8.49
N LEU A 135 -0.67 3.00 -9.37
CA LEU A 135 0.70 3.42 -9.04
C LEU A 135 0.90 4.90 -9.35
N PHE A 136 1.48 5.62 -8.40
CA PHE A 136 2.01 6.96 -8.58
C PHE A 136 3.52 6.91 -8.38
N CYS A 137 4.26 7.12 -9.46
CA CYS A 137 5.72 6.97 -9.48
C CYS A 137 6.39 8.05 -10.32
N ARG A 138 7.72 7.98 -10.44
CA ARG A 138 8.48 8.84 -11.34
C ARG A 138 8.41 8.33 -12.79
N PRO A 139 8.69 9.21 -13.79
CA PRO A 139 8.50 8.88 -15.20
C PRO A 139 9.24 7.63 -15.69
N TRP A 140 10.43 7.33 -15.16
CA TRP A 140 11.19 6.14 -15.59
C TRP A 140 10.49 4.83 -15.20
N LEU A 141 9.95 4.70 -13.98
CA LEU A 141 9.27 3.49 -13.55
C LEU A 141 7.97 3.32 -14.33
N LEU A 142 7.28 4.43 -14.60
CA LEU A 142 6.14 4.45 -15.50
C LEU A 142 6.54 3.98 -16.92
N ALA A 143 7.69 4.39 -17.45
CA ALA A 143 8.21 3.88 -18.73
C ALA A 143 8.59 2.38 -18.67
N SER A 144 9.15 1.91 -17.55
CA SER A 144 9.42 0.48 -17.32
C SER A 144 8.15 -0.36 -17.31
N VAL A 145 7.04 0.16 -16.76
CA VAL A 145 5.72 -0.49 -16.84
C VAL A 145 5.15 -0.41 -18.26
N ALA A 146 5.33 0.72 -18.96
CA ALA A 146 4.87 0.91 -20.33
C ALA A 146 5.51 -0.05 -21.33
N ALA A 147 6.74 -0.54 -21.04
CA ALA A 147 7.42 -1.56 -21.85
C ALA A 147 6.66 -2.90 -21.88
N GLY A 148 5.66 -3.10 -21.01
CA GLY A 148 4.77 -4.25 -21.05
C GLY A 148 5.52 -5.57 -21.01
N GLN A 149 5.18 -6.50 -21.91
CA GLN A 149 5.76 -7.85 -21.98
C GLN A 149 7.29 -7.88 -22.15
N SER A 150 7.89 -6.83 -22.71
CA SER A 150 9.34 -6.70 -22.87
C SER A 150 10.03 -6.05 -21.66
N GLY A 151 9.27 -5.55 -20.69
CA GLY A 151 9.75 -4.83 -19.52
C GLY A 151 10.10 -5.73 -18.33
N LEU A 152 11.07 -5.27 -17.52
CA LEU A 152 11.51 -5.96 -16.30
C LEU A 152 10.46 -6.03 -15.20
N GLU A 153 9.42 -5.20 -15.28
CA GLU A 153 8.34 -5.15 -14.29
C GLU A 153 7.15 -6.04 -14.66
N TRP A 154 7.14 -6.65 -15.85
CA TRP A 154 5.97 -7.36 -16.41
C TRP A 154 5.45 -8.47 -15.51
N ASP A 155 6.34 -9.30 -14.98
CA ASP A 155 6.02 -10.44 -14.13
C ASP A 155 5.32 -10.03 -12.82
N LYS A 156 5.57 -8.81 -12.34
CA LYS A 156 4.99 -8.25 -11.10
C LYS A 156 3.57 -7.70 -11.27
N PHE A 157 3.09 -7.46 -12.48
CA PHE A 157 1.72 -6.92 -12.66
C PHE A 157 0.90 -7.61 -13.76
N ARG A 158 1.47 -8.50 -14.58
CA ARG A 158 0.74 -9.17 -15.68
C ARG A 158 -0.54 -9.89 -15.25
N HIS A 159 -0.59 -10.34 -14.00
CA HIS A 159 -1.71 -11.06 -13.40
C HIS A 159 -2.80 -10.13 -12.84
N VAL A 160 -2.57 -8.81 -12.80
CA VAL A 160 -3.52 -7.80 -12.32
C VAL A 160 -4.46 -7.42 -13.46
N GLU A 161 -5.77 -7.39 -13.20
CA GLU A 161 -6.77 -7.16 -14.24
C GLU A 161 -6.75 -5.73 -14.75
N HIS A 162 -6.65 -4.76 -13.83
CA HIS A 162 -6.63 -3.34 -14.16
C HIS A 162 -5.46 -2.63 -13.51
N VAL A 163 -4.54 -2.11 -14.32
CA VAL A 163 -3.38 -1.35 -13.85
C VAL A 163 -3.47 0.08 -14.36
N LYS A 164 -3.34 1.05 -13.46
CA LYS A 164 -3.27 2.48 -13.78
C LYS A 164 -2.01 3.07 -13.16
N VAL A 165 -1.08 3.50 -13.99
CA VAL A 165 0.18 4.12 -13.55
C VAL A 165 0.18 5.59 -13.96
N TYR A 166 0.61 6.45 -13.07
CA TYR A 166 0.72 7.89 -13.31
C TYR A 166 2.09 8.39 -12.88
N ALA A 167 2.63 9.32 -13.66
CA ALA A 167 3.83 10.07 -13.29
C ALA A 167 3.62 11.56 -13.57
N ARG A 168 4.27 12.40 -12.77
CA ARG A 168 4.25 13.86 -12.95
C ARG A 168 5.67 14.41 -12.84
N ALA A 169 6.06 15.22 -13.81
CA ALA A 169 7.32 15.97 -13.78
C ALA A 169 7.18 17.22 -14.65
N ARG A 170 7.78 18.34 -14.21
CA ARG A 170 7.81 19.62 -14.95
C ARG A 170 6.43 20.07 -15.46
N GLY A 171 5.39 19.90 -14.64
CA GLY A 171 4.01 20.27 -15.00
C GLY A 171 3.28 19.31 -15.96
N ARG A 172 3.98 18.35 -16.58
CA ARG A 172 3.38 17.33 -17.44
C ARG A 172 2.91 16.12 -16.62
N LYS A 173 1.83 15.49 -17.07
CA LYS A 173 1.24 14.28 -16.49
C LYS A 173 1.27 13.16 -17.53
N TRP A 174 1.92 12.06 -17.19
CA TRP A 174 1.93 10.85 -17.99
C TRP A 174 1.09 9.76 -17.34
N TYR A 175 0.59 8.86 -18.18
CA TYR A 175 -0.16 7.70 -17.72
C TYR A 175 0.13 6.46 -18.57
N VAL A 176 -0.07 5.31 -17.94
CA VAL A 176 -0.20 4.00 -18.57
C VAL A 176 -1.43 3.34 -17.97
N ILE A 177 -2.32 2.86 -18.82
CA ILE A 177 -3.46 2.03 -18.44
C ILE A 177 -3.25 0.68 -19.11
N TYR A 178 -3.27 -0.37 -18.31
CA TYR A 178 -3.26 -1.75 -18.78
C TYR A 178 -4.53 -2.47 -18.30
N THR A 179 -5.16 -3.21 -19.21
CA THR A 179 -6.26 -4.12 -18.89
C THR A 179 -5.94 -5.52 -19.39
N SER A 180 -5.97 -6.50 -18.48
CA SER A 180 -5.78 -7.91 -18.84
C SER A 180 -7.01 -8.41 -19.60
N GLY A 181 -6.79 -8.98 -20.78
CA GLY A 181 -7.76 -9.62 -21.65
C GLY A 181 -6.98 -10.42 -22.70
N ASP A 182 -7.65 -10.99 -23.72
CA ASP A 182 -7.05 -11.96 -24.65
C ASP A 182 -5.71 -11.56 -25.30
N THR A 183 -5.45 -10.25 -25.45
CA THR A 183 -4.17 -9.74 -25.95
C THR A 183 -3.45 -8.76 -25.01
N GLY A 184 -4.07 -8.39 -23.89
CA GLY A 184 -3.61 -7.31 -23.00
C GLY A 184 -3.59 -5.95 -23.70
N LYS A 185 -4.44 -5.01 -23.27
CA LYS A 185 -4.53 -3.69 -23.91
C LYS A 185 -3.75 -2.65 -23.11
N PHE A 186 -2.80 -1.97 -23.76
CA PHE A 186 -2.10 -0.82 -23.21
C PHE A 186 -2.61 0.47 -23.87
N ASP A 187 -2.92 1.46 -23.05
CA ASP A 187 -3.17 2.84 -23.45
C ASP A 187 -2.19 3.74 -22.68
N SER A 188 -1.42 4.56 -23.39
CA SER A 188 -0.43 5.44 -22.76
C SER A 188 -0.20 6.69 -23.59
N ASN A 189 0.16 7.77 -22.92
CA ASN A 189 0.54 9.04 -23.56
C ASN A 189 2.06 9.27 -23.55
N ILE A 190 2.85 8.21 -23.42
CA ILE A 190 4.32 8.24 -23.42
C ILE A 190 4.78 7.94 -24.85
N SER A 191 5.56 8.83 -25.46
CA SER A 191 6.29 8.49 -26.68
C SER A 191 7.62 7.82 -26.33
N SER A 192 8.08 6.90 -27.18
CA SER A 192 9.40 6.27 -27.06
C SER A 192 10.56 7.28 -26.98
N SER A 193 10.36 8.50 -27.50
CA SER A 193 11.33 9.60 -27.46
C SER A 193 11.38 10.40 -26.14
N THR A 194 10.40 10.26 -25.24
CA THR A 194 10.32 11.10 -24.02
C THR A 194 11.17 10.57 -22.86
N VAL A 195 11.76 9.38 -22.99
CA VAL A 195 12.35 8.63 -21.85
C VAL A 195 13.83 8.98 -21.57
N PHE A 196 14.53 9.69 -22.46
CA PHE A 196 15.99 9.87 -22.37
C PHE A 196 16.49 11.30 -22.05
N GLU A 197 15.62 12.26 -21.76
CA GLU A 197 16.06 13.58 -21.30
C GLU A 197 15.89 13.72 -19.78
N ALA A 198 16.81 13.12 -19.03
CA ALA A 198 17.04 13.40 -17.61
C ALA A 198 18.53 13.66 -17.37
#